data_AF-A0A925KH45-F1
#
_entry.id   AF-A0A925KH45-F1
#
_cell.length_a   1.000
_cell.length_b   1.000
_cell.length_c   1.000
_cell.angle_alpha   90.00
_cell.angle_beta   90.00
_cell.angle_gamma   90.00
#
_symmetry.space_group_name_H-M   'P 1'
#
loop_
_entity.id
_entity.type
_entity.pdbx_description
1 polymer ?
#
loop_
_entity_poly.entity_id
_entity_poly.type
_entity_poly.pdbx_seq_one_letter_code
_entity_poly.pdbx_strand_id
1 'polypeptide(L)'
;MNAKTLLSTTVATAFAAFAFIAATPALAEARADQPTAKLTRAEVKQQLRQARAEGRIVEGEQSYVAEPVGMAKTRAQVRAETLEAVRVGAIGYGEQSVFPTFAQLQSIELAGLKALSTHVAAR
;
A
#
# COMPACT_ATOMS: atom_id res chain seq x y z
N MET A 1 -26.86 67.88 -21.61
CA MET A 1 -26.02 68.15 -22.80
C MET A 1 -24.61 67.65 -22.47
N ASN A 2 -23.97 66.66 -23.09
CA ASN A 2 -24.19 65.87 -24.32
C ASN A 2 -23.47 64.52 -24.07
N ALA A 3 -24.18 63.38 -24.07
CA ALA A 3 -24.53 62.56 -25.23
C ALA A 3 -23.32 61.86 -25.89
N LYS A 4 -23.43 60.53 -25.94
CA LYS A 4 -22.66 59.51 -26.69
C LYS A 4 -21.73 58.69 -25.78
N THR A 5 -22.22 57.59 -25.19
CA THR A 5 -22.13 56.23 -25.77
C THR A 5 -20.68 55.86 -26.10
N LEU A 6 -20.08 54.74 -25.73
CA LEU A 6 -20.52 53.36 -25.52
C LEU A 6 -19.18 52.58 -25.42
N LEU A 7 -19.21 51.35 -24.87
CA LEU A 7 -18.34 50.24 -25.30
C LEU A 7 -16.83 50.35 -24.99
N SER A 8 -16.31 49.51 -24.08
CA SER A 8 -15.80 48.18 -24.43
C SER A 8 -14.30 48.19 -24.72
N THR A 9 -13.55 47.61 -23.78
CA THR A 9 -12.60 46.52 -23.99
C THR A 9 -11.38 46.73 -24.91
N THR A 10 -10.22 46.30 -24.40
CA THR A 10 -8.97 45.91 -25.11
C THR A 10 -8.19 47.01 -25.84
N VAL A 11 -6.87 47.04 -26.01
CA VAL A 11 -5.65 46.30 -25.59
C VAL A 11 -4.49 47.19 -26.13
N ALA A 12 -3.25 46.92 -25.71
CA ALA A 12 -1.98 47.40 -26.29
C ALA A 12 -1.38 48.68 -25.65
N THR A 13 -0.61 48.54 -24.57
CA THR A 13 0.86 48.32 -24.52
C THR A 13 1.70 49.58 -24.67
N ALA A 14 2.47 49.89 -23.62
CA ALA A 14 3.80 50.49 -23.77
C ALA A 14 4.73 49.88 -22.71
N PHE A 15 5.64 49.05 -23.19
CA PHE A 15 6.76 48.44 -22.48
C PHE A 15 7.71 49.54 -21.96
N ALA A 16 8.10 49.45 -20.68
CA ALA A 16 9.33 50.08 -20.19
C ALA A 16 10.14 49.02 -19.43
N ALA A 17 11.39 48.91 -19.85
CA ALA A 17 12.28 47.78 -19.64
C ALA A 17 12.78 47.62 -18.20
N PHE A 18 12.81 46.38 -17.74
CA PHE A 18 13.79 45.92 -16.76
C PHE A 18 14.49 44.70 -17.34
N ALA A 19 15.73 44.90 -17.78
CA ALA A 19 16.60 43.81 -18.20
C ALA A 19 16.99 43.00 -16.95
N PHE A 20 16.42 41.81 -16.80
CA PHE A 20 16.95 40.80 -15.89
C PHE A 20 17.59 39.66 -16.69
N ILE A 21 18.76 39.30 -16.21
CA ILE A 21 19.84 38.55 -16.83
C ILE A 21 19.42 37.15 -17.32
N ALA A 22 20.03 36.80 -18.45
CA ALA A 22 20.08 35.51 -19.13
C ALA A 22 19.59 34.29 -18.34
N ALA A 23 18.62 33.59 -18.91
CA ALA A 23 18.31 32.20 -18.60
C ALA A 23 19.55 31.33 -18.77
N THR A 24 20.19 30.94 -17.67
CA THR A 24 21.04 29.75 -17.62
C THR A 24 20.11 28.53 -17.56
N PRO A 25 20.10 27.63 -18.57
CA PRO A 25 19.27 26.42 -18.54
C PRO A 25 19.69 25.41 -17.45
N ALA A 26 20.85 25.60 -16.80
CA ALA A 26 21.38 24.67 -15.80
C ALA A 26 20.61 24.59 -14.47
N LEU A 27 19.73 25.55 -14.15
CA LEU A 27 18.90 25.51 -12.95
C LEU A 27 17.56 24.77 -13.16
N ALA A 28 17.16 24.52 -14.41
CA ALA A 28 15.93 23.80 -14.72
C ALA A 28 16.10 22.27 -14.60
N GLU A 29 17.29 21.75 -14.88
CA GLU A 29 17.57 20.30 -14.86
C GLU A 29 17.63 19.71 -13.43
N ALA A 30 17.88 20.53 -12.40
CA ALA A 30 18.01 20.06 -11.03
C ALA A 30 16.68 19.70 -10.33
N ARG A 31 15.51 19.96 -10.96
CA ARG A 31 14.18 19.70 -10.36
C ARG A 31 13.41 18.54 -11.01
N ALA A 32 13.94 17.94 -12.06
CA ALA A 32 13.23 16.89 -12.80
C ALA A 32 13.03 15.59 -11.99
N ASP A 33 13.80 15.37 -10.93
CA ASP A 33 13.82 14.08 -10.20
C ASP A 33 13.35 14.17 -8.74
N GLN A 34 12.70 15.27 -8.35
CA GLN A 34 12.05 15.31 -7.05
C GLN A 34 10.69 14.63 -7.13
N PRO A 35 10.42 13.58 -6.32
CA PRO A 35 9.11 12.97 -6.28
C PRO A 35 8.08 14.04 -5.93
N THR A 36 7.19 14.35 -6.86
CA THR A 36 6.09 15.26 -6.61
C THR A 36 5.13 14.56 -5.65
N ALA A 37 5.02 15.09 -4.44
CA ALA A 37 4.06 14.58 -3.47
C ALA A 37 2.66 14.66 -4.07
N LYS A 38 2.00 13.51 -4.22
CA LYS A 38 0.64 13.42 -4.80
C LYS A 38 -0.43 14.08 -3.94
N LEU A 39 -0.15 14.27 -2.64
CA LEU A 39 -1.07 14.83 -1.67
C LEU A 39 -0.48 16.06 -1.00
N THR A 40 -1.33 17.04 -0.72
CA THR A 40 -0.98 18.17 0.14
C THR A 40 -0.92 17.73 1.60
N ARG A 41 -0.18 18.47 2.43
CA ARG A 41 -0.15 18.24 3.88
C ARG A 41 -1.55 18.34 4.52
N ALA A 42 -2.41 19.19 3.96
CA ALA A 42 -3.80 19.33 4.42
C ALA A 42 -4.61 18.05 4.13
N GLU A 43 -4.49 17.50 2.93
CA GLU A 43 -5.14 16.24 2.55
C GLU A 43 -4.67 15.07 3.42
N VAL A 44 -3.36 14.94 3.66
CA VAL A 44 -2.81 13.89 4.54
C VAL A 44 -3.42 13.98 5.95
N LYS A 45 -3.50 15.19 6.53
CA LYS A 45 -4.12 15.39 7.85
C LYS A 45 -5.61 15.03 7.85
N GLN A 46 -6.33 15.36 6.79
CA GLN A 46 -7.74 15.01 6.66
C GLN A 46 -7.93 13.49 6.59
N GLN A 47 -7.16 12.80 5.74
CA GLN A 47 -7.21 11.35 5.59
C GLN A 47 -6.86 10.64 6.90
N LEU A 48 -5.84 11.11 7.63
CA LEU A 48 -5.49 10.57 8.94
C LEU A 48 -6.62 10.74 9.96
N ARG A 49 -7.27 11.91 10.00
CA ARG A 49 -8.44 12.12 10.87
C ARG A 49 -9.58 11.17 10.55
N GLN A 50 -9.85 10.96 9.27
CA GLN A 50 -10.89 10.05 8.81
C GLN A 50 -10.56 8.60 9.17
N ALA A 51 -9.35 8.13 8.88
CA ALA A 51 -8.92 6.77 9.22
C ALA A 51 -8.94 6.50 10.73
N ARG A 52 -8.62 7.50 11.56
CA ARG A 52 -8.77 7.42 13.01
C ARG A 52 -10.24 7.33 13.43
N ALA A 53 -11.13 8.15 12.85
CA ALA A 53 -12.57 8.08 13.13
C ALA A 53 -13.21 6.75 12.72
N GLU A 54 -12.67 6.12 11.67
CA GLU A 54 -13.08 4.79 11.19
C GLU A 54 -12.42 3.64 11.96
N GLY A 55 -11.57 3.90 12.97
CA GLY A 55 -10.89 2.87 13.75
C GLY A 55 -9.83 2.09 12.97
N ARG A 56 -9.38 2.59 11.82
CA ARG A 56 -8.35 1.94 10.97
C ARG A 56 -6.91 2.22 11.42
N ILE A 57 -6.74 3.08 12.42
CA ILE A 57 -5.43 3.40 13.00
C ILE A 57 -5.42 2.91 14.43
N VAL A 58 -4.45 2.07 14.75
CA VAL A 58 -4.16 1.61 16.11
C VAL A 58 -3.30 2.66 16.81
N GLU A 59 -3.66 3.05 18.04
CA GLU A 59 -2.95 4.09 18.80
C GLU A 59 -2.07 3.51 19.91
N GLY A 60 -0.90 4.11 20.11
CA GLY A 60 0.04 3.71 21.17
C GLY A 60 0.60 2.30 20.97
N GLU A 61 0.62 1.51 22.05
CA GLU A 61 1.12 0.12 22.05
C GLU A 61 0.01 -0.92 21.85
N GLN A 62 -1.15 -0.50 21.36
CA GLN A 62 -2.22 -1.45 21.06
C GLN A 62 -1.78 -2.41 19.95
N SER A 63 -2.11 -3.69 20.12
CA SER A 63 -1.82 -4.71 19.11
C SER A 63 -2.81 -4.59 17.95
N TYR A 64 -2.29 -4.61 16.72
CA TYR A 64 -3.13 -4.74 15.52
C TYR A 64 -3.65 -6.17 15.44
N VAL A 65 -4.96 -6.35 15.61
CA VAL A 65 -5.62 -7.62 15.33
C VAL A 65 -5.94 -7.66 13.84
N ALA A 66 -5.13 -8.37 13.08
CA ALA A 66 -5.44 -8.62 11.68
C ALA A 66 -6.71 -9.49 11.60
N GLU A 67 -7.68 -9.06 10.79
CA GLU A 67 -8.81 -9.91 10.43
C GLU A 67 -8.28 -11.21 9.80
N PRO A 68 -8.78 -12.38 10.22
CA PRO A 68 -8.33 -13.65 9.66
C PRO A 68 -8.67 -13.70 8.17
N VAL A 69 -7.64 -13.79 7.32
CA VAL A 69 -7.82 -13.98 5.88
C VAL A 69 -7.87 -15.48 5.58
N GLY A 70 -9.00 -15.95 5.06
CA GLY A 70 -9.21 -17.34 4.66
C GLY A 70 -9.87 -18.22 5.73
N MET A 71 -9.94 -19.52 5.45
CA MET A 71 -10.58 -20.48 6.35
C MET A 71 -9.72 -20.75 7.58
N ALA A 72 -10.32 -20.69 8.77
CA ALA A 72 -9.63 -20.98 10.02
C ALA A 72 -9.23 -22.47 10.09
N LYS A 73 -7.91 -22.74 10.21
CA LYS A 73 -7.39 -24.09 10.48
C LYS A 73 -7.33 -24.35 11.98
N THR A 74 -7.68 -25.56 12.40
CA THR A 74 -7.49 -25.99 13.79
C THR A 74 -6.01 -26.15 14.12
N ARG A 75 -5.65 -26.09 15.41
CA ARG A 75 -4.26 -26.32 15.85
C ARG A 75 -3.76 -27.72 15.49
N ALA A 76 -4.64 -28.72 15.45
CA ALA A 76 -4.31 -30.07 15.02
C ALA A 76 -3.92 -30.11 13.53
N GLN A 77 -4.72 -29.46 12.66
CA GLN A 77 -4.41 -29.33 11.24
C GLN A 77 -3.06 -28.64 11.01
N VAL A 78 -2.86 -27.46 11.60
CA VAL A 78 -1.62 -26.69 11.43
C VAL A 78 -0.39 -27.51 11.83
N ARG A 79 -0.45 -28.25 12.95
CA ARG A 79 0.64 -29.11 13.38
C ARG A 79 0.93 -30.23 12.37
N ALA A 80 -0.11 -30.92 11.90
CA ALA A 80 0.05 -32.01 10.93
C ALA A 80 0.64 -31.52 9.60
N GLU A 81 0.11 -30.41 9.06
CA GLU A 81 0.64 -29.78 7.85
C GLU A 81 2.09 -29.34 8.02
N THR A 82 2.43 -28.74 9.16
CA THR A 82 3.80 -28.28 9.44
C THR A 82 4.78 -29.47 9.50
N LEU A 83 4.41 -30.55 10.19
CA LEU A 83 5.24 -31.75 10.28
C LEU A 83 5.47 -32.38 8.90
N GLU A 84 4.43 -32.46 8.08
CA GLU A 84 4.53 -32.97 6.72
C GLU A 84 5.40 -32.05 5.84
N ALA A 85 5.25 -30.73 5.98
CA ALA A 85 6.06 -29.74 5.27
C ALA A 85 7.55 -29.85 5.63
N VAL A 86 7.88 -30.08 6.91
CA VAL A 86 9.25 -30.40 7.35
C VAL A 86 9.72 -31.70 6.71
N ARG A 87 8.91 -32.77 6.74
CA ARG A 87 9.27 -34.09 6.21
C ARG A 87 9.59 -34.07 4.72
N VAL A 88 8.83 -33.31 3.94
CA VAL A 88 9.04 -33.19 2.48
C VAL A 88 10.02 -32.09 2.09
N GLY A 89 10.61 -31.38 3.05
CA GLY A 89 11.56 -30.30 2.80
C GLY A 89 10.93 -29.06 2.16
N ALA A 90 9.64 -28.80 2.40
CA ALA A 90 8.91 -27.64 1.89
C ALA A 90 9.10 -26.36 2.74
N ILE A 91 9.83 -26.44 3.86
CA ILE A 91 10.16 -25.30 4.73
C ILE A 91 11.64 -24.97 4.58
N GLY A 92 11.92 -23.72 4.18
CA GLY A 92 13.28 -23.17 4.15
C GLY A 92 13.76 -22.73 5.54
N TYR A 93 15.08 -22.69 5.72
CA TYR A 93 15.73 -22.16 6.91
C TYR A 93 16.58 -20.93 6.56
N GLY A 94 16.56 -19.92 7.42
CA GLY A 94 17.28 -18.66 7.18
C GLY A 94 16.81 -17.97 5.90
N GLU A 95 17.75 -17.65 5.01
CA GLU A 95 17.50 -16.96 3.73
C GLU A 95 17.20 -17.93 2.57
N GLN A 96 17.09 -19.23 2.85
CA GLN A 96 16.84 -20.23 1.81
C GLN A 96 15.42 -20.11 1.25
N SER A 97 15.33 -19.82 -0.06
CA SER A 97 14.07 -19.93 -0.79
C SER A 97 13.81 -21.39 -1.17
N VAL A 98 12.66 -21.91 -0.76
CA VAL A 98 12.18 -23.25 -1.10
C VAL A 98 10.90 -23.10 -1.92
N PHE A 99 10.82 -23.82 -3.03
CA PHE A 99 9.64 -23.84 -3.91
C PHE A 99 9.06 -25.25 -3.95
N PRO A 100 8.07 -25.56 -3.09
CA PRO A 100 7.45 -26.87 -3.06
C PRO A 100 6.78 -27.19 -4.39
N THR A 101 6.93 -28.43 -4.84
CA THR A 101 6.18 -28.97 -5.98
C THR A 101 4.70 -29.09 -5.62
N PHE A 102 3.86 -29.15 -6.65
CA PHE A 102 2.41 -29.36 -6.46
C PHE A 102 2.09 -30.63 -5.66
N ALA A 103 2.82 -31.73 -5.90
CA ALA A 103 2.62 -32.98 -5.17
C ALA A 103 2.94 -32.85 -3.67
N GLN A 104 3.98 -32.07 -3.32
CA GLN A 104 4.32 -31.78 -1.92
C GLN A 104 3.24 -30.90 -1.26
N LEU A 105 2.71 -29.89 -1.96
CA LEU A 105 1.61 -29.08 -1.44
C LEU A 105 0.36 -29.92 -1.17
N GLN A 106 0.00 -30.82 -2.10
CA GLN A 106 -1.12 -31.73 -1.90
C GLN A 106 -0.89 -32.67 -0.71
N SER A 107 0.33 -33.20 -0.52
CA SER A 107 0.60 -34.08 0.61
C SER A 107 0.46 -33.37 1.95
N ILE A 108 0.92 -32.12 2.02
CA ILE A 108 0.78 -31.23 3.18
C ILE A 108 -0.70 -31.01 3.48
N GLU A 109 -1.50 -30.61 2.49
CA GLU A 109 -2.94 -30.37 2.68
C GLU A 109 -3.68 -31.62 3.16
N LEU A 110 -3.38 -32.79 2.56
CA LEU A 110 -3.97 -34.07 2.97
C LEU A 110 -3.62 -34.44 4.41
N ALA A 111 -2.40 -34.12 4.88
CA ALA A 111 -2.01 -34.34 6.28
C ALA A 111 -2.88 -33.51 7.23
N GLY A 112 -3.17 -32.26 6.87
CA GLY A 112 -4.12 -31.41 7.58
C GLY A 112 -5.52 -32.02 7.63
N LEU A 113 -6.06 -32.41 6.47
CA LEU A 113 -7.41 -33.00 6.38
C LEU A 113 -7.56 -34.28 7.22
N LYS A 114 -6.54 -35.14 7.27
CA LYS A 114 -6.52 -36.34 8.13
C LYS A 114 -6.52 -35.99 9.62
N ALA A 115 -5.78 -34.95 10.01
CA ALA A 115 -5.77 -34.48 11.40
C ALA A 115 -7.12 -33.88 11.80
N LEU A 116 -7.79 -33.17 10.88
CA LEU A 116 -9.13 -32.65 11.11
C LEU A 116 -10.13 -33.78 11.36
N SER A 117 -10.15 -34.80 10.49
CA SER A 117 -11.08 -35.92 10.63
C SER A 117 -10.89 -36.66 11.95
N THR A 118 -9.64 -36.88 12.35
CA THR A 118 -9.30 -37.51 13.64
C THR A 118 -9.74 -36.65 14.83
N HIS A 119 -9.53 -35.33 14.74
CA HIS A 119 -9.91 -34.39 15.80
C HIS A 119 -11.43 -34.28 15.97
N VAL A 120 -12.19 -34.37 14.87
CA VAL A 120 -13.66 -34.40 14.91
C VAL A 120 -14.17 -35.72 15.48
N ALA A 121 -13.56 -36.86 15.10
CA ALA A 121 -13.96 -38.18 15.61
C ALA A 121 -13.66 -38.39 17.11
N ALA A 122 -12.71 -37.64 17.67
CA ALA A 122 -12.31 -37.72 19.07
C ALA A 122 -13.11 -36.81 20.02
N ARG A 123 -14.13 -36.10 19.51
CA ARG A 123 -15.04 -35.24 20.28
C ARG A 123 -16.39 -35.92 20.47
#